data_AF-A0A4P5QP69-F1
#
_entry.id   AF-A0A4P5QP69-F1
#
_cell.length_a   1.000
_cell.length_b   1.000
_cell.length_c   1.000
_cell.angle_alpha   90.00
_cell.angle_beta   90.00
_cell.angle_gamma   90.00
#
_symmetry.space_group_name_H-M   'P 1'
#
loop_
_entity.id
_entity.type
_entity.pdbx_description
1 polymer ?
#
loop_
_entity_poly.entity_id
_entity_poly.type
_entity_poly.pdbx_seq_one_letter_code
_entity_poly.pdbx_strand_id
1 'polypeptide(L)'
;MRMIIIRFAWLSLVLCVMAGAAGAEDAKPQPAAKDAPPGVRYVYKTNGTVISYFDAIAKSAGISGHKNLGSGKDLDQPLAIDSGRKKLEDTPRTLMKKGEVDVWLTTDAAWAEKPDLKEFGTAGLAGNPNFRLYQQARFLVEKVEERDNSKIADVQAALDKQRKRLEVRVDAINKEIGKPVVFIVPVGDAIVKLREMVVDGKFPGVTKQSELFMSGYKGALHAEKHVNLLTAYCNYAAIYQKSPVGLKLEMKDITEEQHAILQKLAWETVSQYPHAGVKK
;
A
#
# COMPACT_ATOMS: atom_id res chain seq x y z
N MET A 1 -65.72 -67.92 13.92
CA MET A 1 -65.07 -67.69 15.23
C MET A 1 -63.63 -67.27 14.98
N ARG A 2 -63.22 -66.13 15.54
CA ARG A 2 -61.89 -65.49 15.53
C ARG A 2 -61.43 -64.74 14.25
N MET A 3 -61.31 -63.43 14.46
CA MET A 3 -60.66 -62.40 13.66
C MET A 3 -59.18 -62.70 13.43
N ILE A 4 -58.64 -62.32 12.26
CA ILE A 4 -57.29 -61.75 12.15
C ILE A 4 -57.34 -60.57 11.19
N ILE A 5 -57.02 -59.40 11.74
CA ILE A 5 -56.83 -58.11 11.08
C ILE A 5 -55.38 -58.07 10.59
N ILE A 6 -55.13 -57.75 9.32
CA ILE A 6 -53.80 -57.30 8.86
C ILE A 6 -53.96 -55.93 8.22
N ARG A 7 -53.29 -54.95 8.83
CA ARG A 7 -53.30 -53.54 8.48
C ARG A 7 -52.40 -53.26 7.28
N PHE A 8 -52.90 -52.43 6.38
CA PHE A 8 -52.11 -51.67 5.40
C PHE A 8 -51.12 -50.75 6.13
N ALA A 9 -49.85 -50.73 5.71
CA ALA A 9 -48.92 -49.66 6.02
C ALA A 9 -48.47 -49.02 4.70
N TRP A 10 -48.84 -47.75 4.56
CA TRP A 10 -48.60 -46.89 3.42
C TRP A 10 -47.16 -46.40 3.35
N LEU A 11 -46.72 -46.25 2.10
CA LEU A 11 -45.57 -45.48 1.64
C LEU A 11 -45.75 -43.99 2.01
N SER A 12 -44.77 -43.40 2.68
CA SER A 12 -44.61 -41.93 2.73
C SER A 12 -43.12 -41.61 2.57
N LEU A 13 -42.72 -41.36 1.32
CA LEU A 13 -41.42 -40.80 0.96
C LEU A 13 -41.49 -39.28 1.21
N VAL A 14 -40.87 -38.80 2.28
CA VAL A 14 -40.68 -37.36 2.51
C VAL A 14 -39.46 -36.92 1.71
N LEU A 15 -39.69 -36.22 0.59
CA LEU A 15 -38.66 -35.41 -0.08
C LEU A 15 -38.47 -34.12 0.73
N CYS A 16 -37.38 -34.03 1.49
CA CYS A 16 -36.87 -32.74 1.98
C CYS A 16 -36.07 -32.07 0.85
N VAL A 17 -36.67 -31.06 0.23
CA VAL A 17 -35.96 -30.07 -0.58
C VAL A 17 -35.25 -29.12 0.38
N MET A 18 -33.93 -29.28 0.52
CA MET A 18 -33.08 -28.27 1.17
C MET A 18 -32.55 -27.34 0.08
N ALA A 19 -33.17 -26.16 -0.04
CA ALA A 19 -32.62 -25.03 -0.76
C ALA A 19 -31.41 -24.51 0.04
N GLY A 20 -30.20 -24.80 -0.44
CA GLY A 20 -28.97 -24.24 0.09
C GLY A 20 -28.84 -22.78 -0.34
N ALA A 21 -29.03 -21.86 0.61
CA ALA A 21 -28.65 -20.47 0.45
C ALA A 21 -27.14 -20.38 0.19
N ALA A 22 -26.75 -19.72 -0.90
CA ALA A 22 -25.37 -19.33 -1.16
C ALA A 22 -24.95 -18.27 -0.13
N GLY A 23 -24.45 -18.73 1.01
CA GLY A 23 -23.71 -17.89 1.94
C GLY A 23 -22.36 -17.54 1.32
N ALA A 24 -22.00 -16.26 1.37
CA ALA A 24 -20.64 -15.82 1.11
C ALA A 24 -19.70 -16.62 2.03
N GLU A 25 -18.90 -17.51 1.45
CA GLU A 25 -17.81 -18.14 2.19
C GLU A 25 -16.82 -17.03 2.57
N ASP A 26 -16.77 -16.70 3.86
CA ASP A 26 -15.63 -16.05 4.46
C ASP A 26 -14.39 -16.86 4.11
N ALA A 27 -13.61 -16.36 3.15
CA ALA A 27 -12.36 -16.98 2.73
C ALA A 27 -11.50 -17.24 3.96
N LYS A 28 -11.30 -18.53 4.28
CA LYS A 28 -10.48 -18.97 5.40
C LYS A 28 -9.11 -18.28 5.32
N PRO A 29 -8.55 -17.77 6.43
CA PRO A 29 -7.22 -17.19 6.44
C PRO A 29 -6.23 -18.21 5.87
N GLN A 30 -5.58 -17.85 4.76
CA GLN A 30 -4.51 -18.66 4.20
C GLN A 30 -3.40 -18.74 5.26
N PRO A 31 -2.89 -19.94 5.59
CA PRO A 31 -1.80 -20.07 6.55
C PRO A 31 -0.64 -19.19 6.10
N ALA A 32 -0.03 -18.49 7.05
CA ALA A 32 1.13 -17.65 6.79
C ALA A 32 2.16 -18.45 5.98
N ALA A 33 2.62 -17.89 4.87
CA ALA A 33 3.69 -18.53 4.10
C ALA A 33 4.87 -18.76 5.07
N LYS A 34 5.51 -19.95 5.01
CA LYS A 34 6.59 -20.33 5.94
C LYS A 34 7.74 -19.30 5.99
N ASP A 35 7.85 -18.44 4.96
CA ASP A 35 8.87 -17.38 4.83
C ASP A 35 8.33 -15.94 4.92
N ALA A 36 7.07 -15.76 5.36
CA ALA A 36 6.47 -14.44 5.52
C ALA A 36 7.18 -13.65 6.63
N PRO A 37 7.55 -12.37 6.38
CA PRO A 37 8.14 -11.53 7.42
C PRO A 37 7.12 -11.24 8.54
N PRO A 38 7.57 -10.85 9.75
CA PRO A 38 6.66 -10.40 10.79
C PRO A 38 5.90 -9.15 10.33
N GLY A 39 4.62 -9.07 10.69
CA GLY A 39 3.79 -7.91 10.41
C GLY A 39 4.26 -6.66 11.16
N VAL A 40 3.93 -5.50 10.58
CA VAL A 40 4.21 -4.19 11.18
C VAL A 40 2.92 -3.51 11.61
N ARG A 41 2.97 -2.81 12.75
CA ARG A 41 1.96 -1.84 13.19
C ARG A 41 2.37 -0.47 12.67
N TYR A 42 1.55 0.16 11.85
CA TYR A 42 1.96 1.36 11.14
C TYR A 42 0.94 2.49 11.22
N VAL A 43 1.45 3.72 11.29
CA VAL A 43 0.68 4.96 11.10
C VAL A 43 0.99 5.48 9.69
N TYR A 44 0.06 6.20 9.07
CA TYR A 44 0.31 6.77 7.74
C TYR A 44 -0.15 8.23 7.54
N LYS A 45 0.52 8.92 6.63
CA LYS A 45 0.10 10.22 6.04
C LYS A 45 0.29 10.15 4.53
N THR A 46 -0.59 9.43 3.84
CA THR A 46 -0.59 9.24 2.39
C THR A 46 -2.00 8.92 1.89
N ASN A 47 -2.15 8.66 0.59
CA ASN A 47 -3.42 8.35 -0.07
C ASN A 47 -4.07 7.08 0.53
N GLY A 48 -5.32 7.18 0.99
CA GLY A 48 -6.08 6.06 1.54
C GLY A 48 -6.25 4.87 0.58
N THR A 49 -6.34 5.10 -0.73
CA THR A 49 -6.41 4.01 -1.72
C THR A 49 -5.14 3.18 -1.75
N VAL A 50 -3.97 3.83 -1.68
CA VAL A 50 -2.66 3.16 -1.60
C VAL A 50 -2.58 2.31 -0.33
N ILE A 51 -3.12 2.82 0.77
CA ILE A 51 -3.16 2.09 2.05
C ILE A 51 -4.04 0.86 1.99
N SER A 52 -5.25 0.98 1.41
CA SER A 52 -6.12 -0.18 1.21
C SER A 52 -5.46 -1.28 0.37
N TYR A 53 -4.72 -0.91 -0.69
CA TYR A 53 -3.98 -1.88 -1.49
C TYR A 53 -2.78 -2.46 -0.73
N PHE A 54 -2.07 -1.65 0.06
CA PHE A 54 -0.97 -2.14 0.88
C PHE A 54 -1.43 -3.16 1.92
N ASP A 55 -2.55 -2.91 2.61
CA ASP A 55 -3.18 -3.84 3.54
C ASP A 55 -3.57 -5.16 2.83
N ALA A 56 -4.14 -5.06 1.62
CA ALA A 56 -4.51 -6.24 0.83
C ALA A 56 -3.29 -7.05 0.34
N ILE A 57 -2.21 -6.38 -0.05
CA ILE A 57 -0.95 -7.02 -0.44
C ILE A 57 -0.33 -7.76 0.77
N ALA A 58 -0.30 -7.13 1.95
CA ALA A 58 0.22 -7.77 3.16
C ALA A 58 -0.60 -9.03 3.53
N LYS A 59 -1.93 -8.96 3.38
CA LYS A 59 -2.82 -10.12 3.56
C LYS A 59 -2.52 -11.23 2.53
N SER A 60 -2.40 -10.89 1.25
CA SER A 60 -2.06 -11.83 0.17
C SER A 60 -0.70 -12.51 0.40
N ALA A 61 0.27 -11.78 0.95
CA ALA A 61 1.58 -12.31 1.32
C ALA A 61 1.58 -13.21 2.58
N GLY A 62 0.42 -13.40 3.22
CA GLY A 62 0.30 -14.21 4.44
C GLY A 62 0.98 -13.58 5.66
N ILE A 63 1.12 -12.26 5.69
CA ILE A 63 1.82 -11.56 6.79
C ILE A 63 0.90 -11.45 7.99
N SER A 64 1.21 -12.21 9.04
CA SER A 64 0.51 -12.12 10.33
C SER A 64 1.00 -10.92 11.14
N GLY A 65 0.08 -10.22 11.81
CA GLY A 65 0.37 -9.06 12.67
C GLY A 65 0.48 -7.72 11.94
N HIS A 66 0.22 -7.68 10.62
CA HIS A 66 0.11 -6.41 9.90
C HIS A 66 -1.08 -5.62 10.41
N LYS A 67 -0.87 -4.38 10.86
CA LYS A 67 -1.91 -3.55 11.47
C LYS A 67 -1.80 -2.09 11.07
N ASN A 68 -2.83 -1.59 10.39
CA ASN A 68 -3.05 -0.18 10.17
C ASN A 68 -3.59 0.48 11.45
N LEU A 69 -2.81 1.38 12.06
CA LEU A 69 -3.19 2.12 13.27
C LEU A 69 -3.98 3.41 12.95
N GLY A 70 -4.05 3.80 11.67
CA GLY A 70 -4.79 4.96 11.21
C GLY A 70 -3.90 6.05 10.60
N SER A 71 -4.58 7.07 10.09
CA SER A 71 -3.95 8.25 9.50
C SER A 71 -3.57 9.27 10.56
N GLY A 72 -2.30 9.68 10.59
CA GLY A 72 -1.79 10.73 11.47
C GLY A 72 -1.26 11.91 10.67
N LYS A 73 -1.93 13.06 10.73
CA LYS A 73 -1.50 14.29 10.03
C LYS A 73 -0.29 14.95 10.70
N ASP A 74 -0.21 14.81 12.02
CA ASP A 74 0.77 15.38 12.94
C ASP A 74 0.91 14.47 14.17
N LEU A 75 1.98 14.60 14.95
CA LEU A 75 2.27 13.81 16.14
C LEU A 75 1.21 13.94 17.24
N ASP A 76 0.64 15.14 17.41
CA ASP A 76 -0.29 15.44 18.50
C ASP A 76 -1.75 15.50 18.05
N GLN A 77 -2.03 15.26 16.77
CA GLN A 77 -3.39 15.17 16.29
C GLN A 77 -3.94 13.74 16.49
N PRO A 78 -5.22 13.62 16.88
CA PRO A 78 -5.91 12.34 16.91
C PRO A 78 -5.78 11.59 15.59
N LEU A 79 -5.48 10.30 15.66
CA LEU A 79 -5.48 9.42 14.50
C LEU A 79 -6.88 9.35 13.89
N ALA A 80 -6.96 9.06 12.59
CA ALA A 80 -8.22 8.90 11.91
C ALA A 80 -8.27 7.64 11.03
N ILE A 81 -9.43 6.99 11.00
CA ILE A 81 -9.72 5.83 10.15
C ILE A 81 -10.90 6.17 9.22
N ASP A 82 -11.26 5.23 8.35
CA ASP A 82 -12.37 5.38 7.40
C ASP A 82 -12.27 6.63 6.53
N SER A 83 -11.07 6.91 6.01
CA SER A 83 -10.76 8.11 5.22
C SER A 83 -11.00 9.41 5.98
N GLY A 84 -10.77 9.41 7.30
CA GLY A 84 -10.93 10.59 8.14
C GLY A 84 -12.31 10.74 8.78
N ARG A 85 -13.25 9.83 8.50
CA ARG A 85 -14.63 9.90 9.03
C ARG A 85 -14.71 9.59 10.52
N LYS A 86 -13.79 8.81 11.05
CA LYS A 86 -13.73 8.47 12.47
C LYS A 86 -12.38 8.84 13.06
N LYS A 87 -12.38 9.66 14.11
CA LYS A 87 -11.21 9.98 14.92
C LYS A 87 -11.06 8.95 16.03
N LEU A 88 -9.82 8.63 16.37
CA LEU A 88 -9.46 7.80 17.53
C LEU A 88 -9.02 8.72 18.67
N GLU A 89 -8.95 8.19 19.89
CA GLU A 89 -8.42 8.95 21.03
C GLU A 89 -6.89 9.07 20.99
N ASP A 90 -6.21 8.01 20.54
CA ASP A 90 -4.77 7.98 20.42
C ASP A 90 -4.27 8.93 19.31
N THR A 91 -3.10 9.53 19.55
CA THR A 91 -2.32 10.29 18.59
C THR A 91 -1.08 9.48 18.18
N PRO A 92 -0.38 9.82 17.09
CA PRO A 92 0.90 9.18 16.79
C PRO A 92 1.89 9.27 17.96
N ARG A 93 1.96 10.39 18.67
CA ARG A 93 2.86 10.56 19.82
C ARG A 93 2.49 9.63 20.98
N THR A 94 1.20 9.46 21.30
CA THR A 94 0.80 8.56 22.39
C THR A 94 1.15 7.11 22.07
N LEU A 95 0.90 6.64 20.84
CA LEU A 95 1.26 5.29 20.41
C LEU A 95 2.77 5.08 20.33
N MET A 96 3.51 6.07 19.82
CA MET A 96 4.98 6.00 19.75
C MET A 96 5.59 5.89 21.14
N LYS A 97 5.13 6.66 22.13
CA LYS A 97 5.59 6.55 23.53
C LYS A 97 5.34 5.16 24.15
N LYS A 98 4.26 4.49 23.75
CA LYS A 98 3.93 3.12 24.18
C LYS A 98 4.75 2.04 23.44
N GLY A 99 5.58 2.42 22.46
CA GLY A 99 6.29 1.48 21.59
C GLY A 99 5.36 0.72 20.64
N GLU A 100 4.18 1.29 20.34
CA GLU A 100 3.13 0.60 19.57
C GLU A 100 3.23 0.80 18.05
N VAL A 101 4.14 1.68 17.62
CA VAL A 101 4.35 1.98 16.20
C VAL A 101 5.69 1.40 15.75
N ASP A 102 5.66 0.58 14.70
CA ASP A 102 6.85 0.01 14.06
C ASP A 102 7.27 0.83 12.84
N VAL A 103 6.28 1.35 12.11
CA VAL A 103 6.49 2.12 10.88
C VAL A 103 5.63 3.37 10.85
N TRP A 104 6.21 4.48 10.38
CA TRP A 104 5.44 5.61 9.87
C TRP A 104 5.67 5.78 8.37
N LEU A 105 4.60 5.67 7.58
CA LEU A 105 4.63 5.82 6.13
C LEU A 105 4.02 7.16 5.72
N THR A 106 4.78 8.02 5.06
CA THR A 106 4.35 9.38 4.76
C THR A 106 4.69 9.80 3.33
N THR A 107 3.97 10.79 2.82
CA THR A 107 4.23 11.43 1.53
C THR A 107 4.06 12.95 1.65
N ASP A 108 4.85 13.71 0.90
CA ASP A 108 4.68 15.16 0.83
C ASP A 108 3.42 15.48 0.04
N ALA A 109 2.35 15.91 0.72
CA ALA A 109 1.18 16.45 0.04
C ALA A 109 1.36 17.95 -0.19
N ALA A 110 1.15 18.42 -1.43
CA ALA A 110 1.23 19.85 -1.75
C ALA A 110 0.18 20.71 -1.00
N TRP A 111 -0.89 20.08 -0.50
CA TRP A 111 -2.00 20.71 0.21
C TRP A 111 -1.88 20.62 1.74
N ALA A 112 -0.80 20.04 2.27
CA ALA A 112 -0.60 19.91 3.71
C ALA A 112 0.76 20.45 4.12
N GLU A 113 0.83 20.93 5.36
CA GLU A 113 2.10 21.21 5.99
C GLU A 113 2.97 19.95 6.02
N LYS A 114 4.24 20.14 5.66
CA LYS A 114 5.21 19.07 5.63
C LYS A 114 5.53 18.68 7.06
N PRO A 115 5.35 17.41 7.43
CA PRO A 115 5.67 17.00 8.78
C PRO A 115 7.18 17.07 9.02
N ASP A 116 7.57 17.30 10.27
CA ASP A 116 8.97 17.22 10.68
C ASP A 116 9.41 15.76 10.78
N LEU A 117 10.12 15.28 9.76
CA LEU A 117 10.62 13.91 9.70
C LEU A 117 11.60 13.60 10.85
N LYS A 118 12.35 14.60 11.34
CA LYS A 118 13.27 14.41 12.47
C LYS A 118 12.51 14.22 13.77
N GLU A 119 11.47 15.03 14.00
CA GLU A 119 10.65 14.91 15.20
C GLU A 119 9.94 13.55 15.25
N PHE A 120 9.29 13.14 14.15
CA PHE A 120 8.67 11.82 14.04
C PHE A 120 9.67 10.67 14.19
N GLY A 121 10.85 10.78 13.57
CA GLY A 121 11.93 9.80 13.70
C GLY A 121 12.40 9.64 15.15
N THR A 122 12.60 10.77 15.84
CA THR A 122 13.04 10.79 17.26
C THR A 122 11.95 10.23 18.17
N ALA A 123 10.70 10.64 17.99
CA ALA A 123 9.57 10.18 18.78
C ALA A 123 9.33 8.67 18.62
N GLY A 124 9.39 8.16 17.39
CA GLY A 124 9.27 6.72 17.12
C GLY A 124 10.38 5.90 17.78
N LEU A 125 11.63 6.38 17.66
CA LEU A 125 12.79 5.72 18.28
C LEU A 125 12.78 5.71 19.80
N ALA A 126 12.18 6.72 20.44
CA ALA A 126 12.10 6.80 21.89
C ALA A 126 11.28 5.65 22.50
N GLY A 127 10.26 5.16 21.80
CA GLY A 127 9.46 4.01 22.27
C GLY A 127 9.76 2.69 21.56
N ASN A 128 10.32 2.71 20.36
CA ASN A 128 10.70 1.52 19.62
C ASN A 128 12.08 1.70 18.94
N PRO A 129 13.15 1.05 19.44
CA PRO A 129 14.49 1.22 18.87
C PRO A 129 14.62 0.72 17.42
N ASN A 130 13.66 -0.09 16.95
CA ASN A 130 13.58 -0.63 15.59
C ASN A 130 12.60 0.14 14.69
N PHE A 131 12.05 1.28 15.16
CA PHE A 131 11.15 2.12 14.38
C PHE A 131 11.78 2.55 13.05
N ARG A 132 10.95 2.59 12.00
CA ARG A 132 11.36 3.06 10.67
C ARG A 132 10.35 4.07 10.12
N LEU A 133 10.88 5.13 9.52
CA LEU A 133 10.11 6.15 8.81
C LEU A 133 10.34 5.97 7.32
N TYR A 134 9.27 5.82 6.54
CA TYR A 134 9.34 5.74 5.08
C TYR A 134 8.67 6.96 4.47
N GLN A 135 9.48 7.81 3.82
CA GLN A 135 9.02 8.94 3.03
C GLN A 135 8.90 8.54 1.56
N GLN A 136 7.70 8.62 0.99
CA GLN A 136 7.50 8.41 -0.44
C GLN A 136 8.10 9.59 -1.22
N ALA A 137 9.04 9.29 -2.12
CA ALA A 137 9.42 10.19 -3.20
C ALA A 137 8.35 10.13 -4.28
N ARG A 138 7.33 10.98 -4.15
CA ARG A 138 6.14 10.98 -5.02
C ARG A 138 6.47 11.35 -6.47
N PHE A 139 5.61 10.92 -7.39
CA PHE A 139 5.58 11.38 -8.78
C PHE A 139 5.30 12.89 -8.89
N LEU A 140 5.70 13.50 -10.00
CA LEU A 140 5.50 14.92 -10.28
C LEU A 140 4.01 15.27 -10.46
N VAL A 141 3.62 16.44 -9.97
CA VAL A 141 2.28 16.98 -10.23
C VAL A 141 2.35 17.77 -11.53
N GLU A 142 1.88 17.15 -12.60
CA GLU A 142 1.74 17.70 -13.97
C GLU A 142 0.26 17.67 -14.33
N LYS A 143 -0.25 18.62 -15.12
CA LYS A 143 -1.65 18.57 -15.56
C LYS A 143 -1.88 17.32 -16.40
N VAL A 144 -3.08 16.71 -16.30
CA VAL A 144 -3.36 15.44 -17.00
C VAL A 144 -3.16 15.59 -18.50
N GLU A 145 -3.58 16.72 -19.05
CA GLU A 145 -3.55 17.05 -20.48
C GLU A 145 -2.13 17.26 -21.01
N GLU A 146 -1.18 17.55 -20.11
CA GLU A 146 0.23 17.76 -20.45
C GLU A 146 1.02 16.43 -20.48
N ARG A 147 0.50 15.37 -19.84
CA ARG A 147 1.24 14.12 -19.65
C ARG A 147 1.51 13.36 -20.94
N ASP A 148 0.57 13.34 -21.87
CA ASP A 148 0.72 12.59 -23.13
C ASP A 148 1.80 13.20 -24.03
N ASN A 149 2.06 14.51 -23.88
CA ASN A 149 3.10 15.23 -24.60
C ASN A 149 4.44 15.30 -23.83
N SER A 150 4.45 14.85 -22.58
CA SER A 150 5.65 14.91 -21.74
C SER A 150 6.67 13.86 -22.17
N LYS A 151 7.90 14.30 -22.41
CA LYS A 151 9.02 13.41 -22.70
C LYS A 151 9.46 12.72 -21.40
N ILE A 152 9.57 11.39 -21.45
CA ILE A 152 9.98 10.57 -20.29
C ILE A 152 11.30 11.06 -19.68
N ALA A 153 12.28 11.44 -20.49
CA ALA A 153 13.56 11.96 -20.03
C ALA A 153 13.43 13.26 -19.21
N ASP A 154 12.55 14.18 -19.62
CA ASP A 154 12.34 15.45 -18.92
C ASP A 154 11.63 15.23 -17.58
N VAL A 155 10.65 14.32 -17.57
CA VAL A 155 9.96 13.88 -16.34
C VAL A 155 10.96 13.25 -15.36
N GLN A 156 11.82 12.34 -15.84
CA GLN A 156 12.85 11.71 -15.00
C GLN A 156 13.84 12.75 -14.46
N ALA A 157 14.31 13.69 -15.28
CA ALA A 157 15.25 14.73 -14.83
C ALA A 157 14.64 15.63 -13.74
N ALA A 158 13.36 15.99 -13.88
CA ALA A 158 12.65 16.77 -12.87
C ALA A 158 12.42 15.97 -11.57
N LEU A 159 12.11 14.68 -11.70
CA LEU A 159 11.97 13.78 -10.55
C LEU A 159 13.30 13.59 -9.82
N ASP A 160 14.41 13.38 -10.55
CA ASP A 160 15.75 13.24 -9.98
C ASP A 160 16.13 14.47 -9.16
N LYS A 161 15.80 15.67 -9.64
CA LYS A 161 16.02 16.91 -8.88
C LYS A 161 15.21 16.95 -7.58
N GLN A 162 13.95 16.50 -7.60
CA GLN A 162 13.13 16.40 -6.39
C GLN A 162 13.69 15.34 -5.43
N ARG A 163 14.04 14.16 -5.95
CA ARG A 163 14.54 13.02 -5.18
C ARG A 163 15.88 13.34 -4.52
N LYS A 164 16.83 13.94 -5.23
CA LYS A 164 18.12 14.37 -4.67
C LYS A 164 17.99 15.36 -3.51
N ARG A 165 17.01 16.27 -3.56
CA ARG A 165 16.73 17.17 -2.43
C ARG A 165 16.20 16.41 -1.21
N LEU A 166 15.39 15.39 -1.44
CA LEU A 166 14.89 14.53 -0.38
C LEU A 166 16.01 13.67 0.21
N GLU A 167 16.89 13.09 -0.62
CA GLU A 167 18.08 12.35 -0.19
C GLU A 167 18.93 13.19 0.76
N VAL A 168 19.30 14.41 0.35
CA VAL A 168 20.09 15.34 1.20
C VAL A 168 19.40 15.61 2.53
N ARG A 169 18.08 15.84 2.54
CA ARG A 169 17.31 16.06 3.78
C ARG A 169 17.33 14.83 4.67
N VAL A 170 17.10 13.64 4.10
CA VAL A 170 17.06 12.37 4.84
C VAL A 170 18.43 12.03 5.41
N ASP A 171 19.50 12.24 4.65
CA ASP A 171 20.87 11.99 5.09
C ASP A 171 21.26 12.92 6.24
N ALA A 172 20.90 14.21 6.16
CA ALA A 172 21.11 15.16 7.25
C ALA A 172 20.39 14.72 8.54
N ILE A 173 19.11 14.32 8.44
CA ILE A 173 18.32 13.86 9.59
C ILE A 173 18.91 12.58 10.19
N ASN A 174 19.22 11.58 9.37
CA ASN A 174 19.81 10.33 9.84
C ASN A 174 21.18 10.56 10.49
N LYS A 175 21.99 11.50 9.98
CA LYS A 175 23.25 11.91 10.59
C LYS A 175 23.04 12.56 11.95
N GLU A 176 22.09 13.46 12.09
CA GLU A 176 21.76 14.10 13.37
C GLU A 176 21.21 13.11 14.42
N ILE A 177 20.43 12.12 13.98
CA ILE A 177 19.90 11.06 14.84
C ILE A 177 20.99 10.02 15.19
N GLY A 178 22.05 9.93 14.38
CA GLY A 178 23.17 9.00 14.59
C GLY A 178 22.93 7.58 14.08
N LYS A 179 21.80 7.31 13.40
CA LYS A 179 21.53 6.04 12.71
C LYS A 179 20.48 6.19 11.61
N PRO A 180 20.42 5.25 10.64
CA PRO A 180 19.34 5.22 9.66
C PRO A 180 17.99 4.96 10.34
N VAL A 181 17.08 5.92 10.23
CA VAL A 181 15.68 5.81 10.67
C VAL A 181 14.71 6.29 9.60
N VAL A 182 15.11 7.29 8.83
CA VAL A 182 14.36 7.79 7.68
C VAL A 182 14.85 7.12 6.41
N PHE A 183 13.93 6.53 5.67
CA PHE A 183 14.13 5.85 4.40
C PHE A 183 13.24 6.48 3.33
N ILE A 184 13.59 6.28 2.06
CA ILE A 184 12.87 6.83 0.93
C ILE A 184 12.28 5.69 0.09
N VAL A 185 10.98 5.76 -0.20
CA VAL A 185 10.34 4.87 -1.18
C VAL A 185 10.34 5.55 -2.56
N PRO A 186 11.06 5.05 -3.58
CA PRO A 186 11.24 5.68 -4.90
C PRO A 186 10.02 5.50 -5.82
N VAL A 187 8.83 5.88 -5.32
CA VAL A 187 7.54 5.69 -6.00
C VAL A 187 7.52 6.40 -7.36
N GLY A 188 8.02 7.63 -7.42
CA GLY A 188 8.08 8.41 -8.64
C GLY A 188 8.87 7.70 -9.74
N ASP A 189 10.02 7.11 -9.41
CA ASP A 189 10.90 6.46 -10.40
C ASP A 189 10.22 5.21 -10.97
N ALA A 190 9.51 4.45 -10.12
CA ALA A 190 8.72 3.32 -10.57
C ALA A 190 7.60 3.76 -11.53
N ILE A 191 6.94 4.88 -11.26
CA ILE A 191 5.89 5.43 -12.11
C ILE A 191 6.44 5.95 -13.44
N VAL A 192 7.63 6.56 -13.47
CA VAL A 192 8.27 6.98 -14.73
C VAL A 192 8.57 5.76 -15.61
N LYS A 193 9.06 4.66 -15.04
CA LYS A 193 9.25 3.39 -15.78
C LYS A 193 7.93 2.82 -16.30
N LEU A 194 6.84 2.92 -15.53
CA LEU A 194 5.51 2.53 -16.01
C LEU A 194 5.06 3.41 -17.18
N ARG A 195 5.28 4.73 -17.11
CA ARG A 195 4.97 5.65 -18.21
C ARG A 195 5.79 5.33 -19.47
N GLU A 196 7.06 5.01 -19.31
CA GLU A 196 7.92 4.54 -20.40
C GLU A 196 7.35 3.29 -21.08
N MET A 197 6.91 2.30 -20.29
CA MET A 197 6.25 1.11 -20.83
C MET A 197 4.95 1.44 -21.58
N VAL A 198 4.16 2.42 -21.13
CA VAL A 198 2.94 2.85 -21.84
C VAL A 198 3.30 3.53 -23.17
N VAL A 199 4.29 4.43 -23.18
CA VAL A 199 4.77 5.08 -24.41
C VAL A 199 5.28 4.06 -25.42
N ASP A 200 5.95 3.01 -24.94
CA ASP A 200 6.45 1.89 -25.75
C ASP A 200 5.37 0.88 -26.18
N GLY A 201 4.12 1.02 -25.72
CA GLY A 201 3.04 0.06 -25.99
C GLY A 201 3.21 -1.29 -25.30
N LYS A 202 4.03 -1.36 -24.23
CA LYS A 202 4.38 -2.58 -23.49
C LYS A 202 3.54 -2.81 -22.23
N PHE A 203 2.67 -1.87 -21.85
CA PHE A 203 1.74 -2.05 -20.74
C PHE A 203 0.32 -2.36 -21.28
N PRO A 204 -0.18 -3.59 -21.10
CA PRO A 204 -1.41 -4.02 -21.76
C PRO A 204 -2.62 -3.21 -21.30
N GLY A 205 -3.50 -2.83 -22.22
CA GLY A 205 -4.78 -2.17 -21.93
C GLY A 205 -4.71 -0.69 -21.55
N VAL A 206 -3.53 -0.05 -21.62
CA VAL A 206 -3.35 1.40 -21.40
C VAL A 206 -2.50 1.96 -22.52
N THR A 207 -2.98 2.99 -23.21
CA THR A 207 -2.33 3.50 -24.42
C THR A 207 -1.74 4.90 -24.28
N LYS A 208 -2.15 5.63 -23.24
CA LYS A 208 -1.73 7.02 -23.00
C LYS A 208 -1.24 7.20 -21.58
N GLN A 209 -0.27 8.09 -21.39
CA GLN A 209 0.28 8.39 -20.07
C GLN A 209 -0.80 9.00 -19.16
N SER A 210 -1.72 9.79 -19.72
CA SER A 210 -2.83 10.41 -19.03
C SER A 210 -3.80 9.39 -18.40
N GLU A 211 -3.99 8.22 -19.00
CA GLU A 211 -4.85 7.14 -18.49
C GLU A 211 -4.36 6.54 -17.15
N LEU A 212 -3.10 6.78 -16.77
CA LEU A 212 -2.55 6.40 -15.47
C LEU A 212 -2.97 7.34 -14.32
N PHE A 213 -3.72 8.40 -14.63
CA PHE A 213 -4.07 9.46 -13.69
C PHE A 213 -5.50 9.98 -13.89
N MET A 214 -6.08 10.50 -12.82
CA MET A 214 -7.38 11.16 -12.83
C MET A 214 -7.24 12.67 -12.78
N SER A 215 -8.08 13.36 -13.54
CA SER A 215 -8.42 14.76 -13.23
C SER A 215 -9.30 14.75 -11.98
N GLY A 216 -8.79 15.22 -10.84
CA GLY A 216 -9.57 15.27 -9.61
C GLY A 216 -10.40 16.55 -9.45
N TYR A 217 -11.20 16.55 -8.38
CA TYR A 217 -11.94 17.72 -7.92
C TYR A 217 -10.98 18.87 -7.57
N LYS A 218 -11.26 20.09 -8.07
CA LYS A 218 -10.46 21.31 -7.88
C LYS A 218 -9.01 21.24 -8.43
N GLY A 219 -8.77 20.47 -9.48
CA GLY A 219 -7.45 20.40 -10.12
C GLY A 219 -6.41 19.60 -9.31
N ALA A 220 -6.84 18.92 -8.24
CA ALA A 220 -5.99 17.97 -7.53
C ALA A 220 -5.79 16.73 -8.40
N LEU A 221 -4.55 16.47 -8.78
CA LEU A 221 -4.20 15.36 -9.67
C LEU A 221 -4.09 14.07 -8.84
N HIS A 222 -4.96 13.10 -9.11
CA HIS A 222 -4.98 11.81 -8.42
C HIS A 222 -4.41 10.70 -9.31
N ALA A 223 -3.80 9.71 -8.67
CA ALA A 223 -3.35 8.49 -9.32
C ALA A 223 -4.52 7.56 -9.63
N GLU A 224 -4.51 6.89 -10.79
CA GLU A 224 -5.43 5.80 -11.09
C GLU A 224 -5.03 4.48 -10.41
N LYS A 225 -5.90 3.46 -10.53
CA LYS A 225 -5.71 2.12 -9.93
C LYS A 225 -4.31 1.54 -10.14
N HIS A 226 -3.73 1.61 -11.34
CA HIS A 226 -2.40 1.05 -11.63
C HIS A 226 -1.29 1.77 -10.88
N VAL A 227 -1.34 3.10 -10.80
CA VAL A 227 -0.35 3.92 -10.08
C VAL A 227 -0.49 3.73 -8.57
N ASN A 228 -1.72 3.67 -8.05
CA ASN A 228 -1.95 3.38 -6.63
C ASN A 228 -1.44 1.98 -6.26
N LEU A 229 -1.67 0.98 -7.11
CA LEU A 229 -1.20 -0.39 -6.89
C LEU A 229 0.32 -0.49 -6.97
N LEU A 230 0.95 0.14 -7.96
CA LEU A 230 2.42 0.23 -8.04
C LEU A 230 3.03 0.87 -6.80
N THR A 231 2.42 1.96 -6.33
CA THR A 231 2.82 2.65 -5.10
C THR A 231 2.74 1.70 -3.90
N ALA A 232 1.65 0.93 -3.79
CA ALA A 232 1.47 -0.03 -2.71
C ALA A 232 2.50 -1.18 -2.76
N TYR A 233 2.82 -1.69 -3.96
CA TYR A 233 3.92 -2.67 -4.11
C TYR A 233 5.28 -2.08 -3.75
N CYS A 234 5.55 -0.81 -4.08
CA CYS A 234 6.79 -0.14 -3.65
C CYS A 234 6.87 -0.02 -2.13
N ASN A 235 5.76 0.33 -1.48
CA ASN A 235 5.70 0.39 0.00
C ASN A 235 5.92 -1.00 0.60
N TYR A 236 5.29 -2.04 0.05
CA TYR A 236 5.50 -3.42 0.48
C TYR A 236 6.97 -3.82 0.36
N ALA A 237 7.58 -3.59 -0.81
CA ALA A 237 8.97 -3.92 -1.05
C ALA A 237 9.91 -3.20 -0.07
N ALA A 238 9.67 -1.92 0.22
CA ALA A 238 10.52 -1.15 1.11
C ALA A 238 10.33 -1.53 2.60
N ILE A 239 9.08 -1.65 3.05
CA ILE A 239 8.73 -1.90 4.46
C ILE A 239 9.06 -3.33 4.87
N TYR A 240 8.71 -4.31 4.02
CA TYR A 240 8.95 -5.72 4.31
C TYR A 240 10.30 -6.22 3.79
N GLN A 241 10.98 -5.46 2.93
CA GLN A 241 12.24 -5.87 2.29
C GLN A 241 12.09 -7.21 1.56
N LYS A 242 10.95 -7.39 0.89
CA LYS A 242 10.59 -8.60 0.15
C LYS A 242 10.09 -8.25 -1.24
N SER A 243 10.38 -9.13 -2.19
CA SER A 243 9.83 -8.98 -3.53
C SER A 243 8.31 -9.22 -3.52
N PRO A 244 7.51 -8.31 -4.10
CA PRO A 244 6.10 -8.56 -4.33
C PRO A 244 5.83 -9.47 -5.54
N VAL A 245 6.86 -9.88 -6.29
CA VAL A 245 6.72 -10.71 -7.50
C VAL A 245 6.10 -12.06 -7.14
N GLY A 246 5.02 -12.41 -7.83
CA GLY A 246 4.29 -13.66 -7.65
C GLY A 246 3.18 -13.59 -6.61
N LEU A 247 3.00 -12.47 -5.90
CA LEU A 247 1.85 -12.30 -5.02
C LEU A 247 0.56 -12.32 -5.83
N LYS A 248 -0.45 -13.05 -5.34
CA LYS A 248 -1.76 -13.17 -5.98
C LYS A 248 -2.75 -12.26 -5.28
N LEU A 249 -3.22 -11.23 -5.98
CA LEU A 249 -4.17 -10.26 -5.47
C LEU A 249 -5.30 -10.12 -6.50
N GLU A 250 -6.51 -10.48 -6.11
CA GLU A 250 -7.69 -10.29 -6.94
C GLU A 250 -8.10 -8.82 -6.90
N MET A 251 -8.04 -8.15 -8.05
CA MET A 251 -8.50 -6.78 -8.23
C MET A 251 -9.33 -6.67 -9.48
N LYS A 252 -10.49 -6.01 -9.35
CA LYS A 252 -11.34 -5.72 -10.49
C LYS A 252 -10.58 -4.86 -11.50
N ASP A 253 -10.67 -5.24 -12.77
CA ASP A 253 -10.14 -4.49 -13.91
C ASP A 253 -8.59 -4.31 -13.89
N ILE A 254 -7.86 -5.22 -13.22
CA ILE A 254 -6.40 -5.35 -13.36
C ILE A 254 -6.08 -6.80 -13.72
N THR A 255 -5.38 -7.02 -14.82
CA THR A 255 -5.05 -8.38 -15.28
C THR A 255 -3.86 -8.95 -14.51
N GLU A 256 -3.70 -10.28 -14.51
CA GLU A 256 -2.51 -10.93 -13.92
C GLU A 256 -1.20 -10.43 -14.53
N GLU A 257 -1.20 -10.15 -15.84
CA GLU A 257 -0.04 -9.59 -16.54
C GLU A 257 0.30 -8.17 -16.05
N GLN A 258 -0.71 -7.31 -15.87
CA GLN A 258 -0.51 -6.00 -15.28
C GLN A 258 0.04 -6.13 -13.85
N HIS A 259 -0.51 -7.04 -13.03
CA HIS A 259 0.05 -7.33 -11.70
C HIS A 259 1.53 -7.71 -11.77
N ALA A 260 1.90 -8.65 -12.64
CA ALA A 260 3.28 -9.12 -12.76
C ALA A 260 4.24 -7.98 -13.15
N ILE A 261 3.84 -7.12 -14.10
CA ILE A 261 4.63 -5.94 -14.49
C ILE A 261 4.80 -4.97 -13.32
N LEU A 262 3.72 -4.61 -12.63
CA LEU A 262 3.78 -3.64 -11.53
C LEU A 262 4.60 -4.17 -10.34
N GLN A 263 4.50 -5.46 -10.02
CA GLN A 263 5.32 -6.11 -8.99
C GLN A 263 6.81 -6.07 -9.35
N LYS A 264 7.15 -6.39 -10.60
CA LYS A 264 8.53 -6.38 -11.08
C LYS A 264 9.12 -4.97 -11.05
N LEU A 265 8.38 -3.97 -11.56
CA LEU A 265 8.79 -2.56 -11.53
C LEU A 265 9.03 -2.08 -10.10
N ALA A 266 8.15 -2.44 -9.17
CA ALA A 266 8.33 -2.10 -7.75
C ALA A 266 9.59 -2.74 -7.17
N TRP A 267 9.79 -4.05 -7.38
CA TRP A 267 10.96 -4.75 -6.84
C TRP A 267 12.27 -4.20 -7.40
N GLU A 268 12.38 -4.08 -8.72
CA GLU A 268 13.60 -3.60 -9.39
C GLU A 268 13.94 -2.17 -8.97
N THR A 269 12.93 -1.31 -8.82
CA THR A 269 13.16 0.08 -8.43
C THR A 269 13.54 0.20 -6.96
N VAL A 270 12.84 -0.49 -6.06
CA VAL A 270 13.07 -0.36 -4.61
C VAL A 270 14.34 -1.08 -4.18
N SER A 271 14.59 -2.31 -4.65
CA SER A 271 15.74 -3.13 -4.23
C SER A 271 17.09 -2.56 -4.69
N GLN A 272 17.09 -1.74 -5.74
CA GLN A 272 18.30 -1.11 -6.28
C GLN A 272 18.53 0.29 -5.72
N TYR A 273 17.59 0.85 -4.95
CA TYR A 273 17.67 2.22 -4.47
C TYR A 273 18.24 2.28 -3.05
N PRO A 274 19.45 2.83 -2.84
CA PRO A 274 20.14 2.75 -1.54
C PRO A 274 19.34 3.32 -0.37
N HIS A 275 18.68 4.46 -0.56
CA HIS A 275 17.87 5.10 0.49
C HIS A 275 16.59 4.34 0.84
N ALA A 276 16.20 3.29 0.10
CA ALA A 276 15.08 2.43 0.49
C ALA A 276 15.41 1.48 1.65
N GLY A 277 16.69 1.27 1.95
CA GLY A 277 17.14 0.45 3.07
C GLY A 277 16.93 -1.06 2.89
N VAL A 278 16.61 -1.54 1.68
CA VAL A 278 16.55 -2.97 1.36
C VAL A 278 17.96 -3.53 1.35
N LYS A 279 18.24 -4.49 2.23
CA LYS A 279 19.52 -5.19 2.28
C LYS A 279 19.59 -6.19 1.12
N LYS A 280 20.75 -6.26 0.45
CA LYS A 280 21.06 -7.31 -0.53
C LYS A 280 21.41 -8.61 0.17
#